data_AF-A0A948KDW2-F1
#
_entry.id   AF-A0A948KDW2-F1
#
_cell.length_a   1.000
_cell.length_b   1.000
_cell.length_c   1.000
_cell.angle_alpha   90.00
_cell.angle_beta   90.00
_cell.angle_gamma   90.00
#
_symmetry.space_group_name_H-M   'P 1'
#
loop_
_entity.id
_entity.type
_entity.pdbx_description
1 polymer ?
#
loop_
_entity_poly.entity_id
_entity_poly.type
_entity_poly.pdbx_seq_one_letter_code
_entity_poly.pdbx_strand_id
1 'polypeptide(L)'
;NQNLCASLKEMGLTVREFEDGFKAPVEKLSHKQLVEREEMWRALWGWLDPTVKRFLFRIGSQVRFMRRDYKGTIGELGEVKFIPSQIEIATYEKVYNPSDGKYYYERKVVIYPYASLAWIEEIIESTLAEDVEEFAVESIPEEELVG
;
A
#
# COMPACT_ATOMS: atom_id res chain seq x y z
N ASN A 1 3.11 -11.44 5.27
CA ASN A 1 2.70 -10.02 5.13
C ASN A 1 2.34 -9.29 6.42
N GLN A 2 2.37 -9.92 7.61
CA GLN A 2 2.18 -9.21 8.90
C GLN A 2 3.38 -8.34 9.30
N ASN A 3 4.60 -8.72 8.88
CA ASN A 3 5.83 -8.02 9.30
C ASN A 3 6.04 -6.65 8.64
N LEU A 4 5.44 -6.37 7.47
CA LEU A 4 5.75 -5.13 6.74
C LEU A 4 4.87 -3.93 7.13
N CYS A 5 3.57 -4.16 7.40
CA CYS A 5 2.73 -3.10 7.95
C CYS A 5 3.17 -2.74 9.38
N ALA A 6 3.69 -3.71 10.14
CA ALA A 6 4.33 -3.47 11.42
C ALA A 6 5.63 -2.67 11.25
N SER A 7 6.52 -3.07 10.32
CA SER A 7 7.79 -2.36 10.10
C SER A 7 7.60 -0.94 9.55
N LEU A 8 6.63 -0.72 8.65
CA LEU A 8 6.35 0.63 8.12
C LEU A 8 5.70 1.55 9.17
N LYS A 9 4.83 1.02 10.05
CA LYS A 9 4.31 1.78 11.20
C LYS A 9 5.39 2.09 12.24
N GLU A 10 6.30 1.14 12.50
CA GLU A 10 7.45 1.36 13.41
C GLU A 10 8.44 2.40 12.88
N MET A 11 8.51 2.58 11.55
CA MET A 11 9.43 3.51 10.92
C MET A 11 8.93 4.96 10.86
N GLY A 12 7.66 5.25 11.18
CA GLY A 12 7.14 6.61 11.34
C GLY A 12 7.31 7.55 10.14
N LEU A 13 7.61 7.02 8.95
CA LEU A 13 7.92 7.81 7.76
C LEU A 13 6.65 8.18 7.02
N THR A 14 6.46 9.48 6.79
CA THR A 14 5.42 9.95 5.87
C THR A 14 5.78 9.58 4.42
N VAL A 15 4.78 9.39 3.55
CA VAL A 15 4.97 9.08 2.11
C VAL A 15 5.88 10.10 1.41
N ARG A 16 5.95 11.34 1.90
CA ARG A 16 6.84 12.38 1.39
C ARG A 16 8.31 12.17 1.78
N GLU A 17 8.58 11.88 3.05
CA GLU A 17 9.95 11.57 3.51
C GLU A 17 10.48 10.29 2.82
N PHE A 18 9.56 9.38 2.50
CA PHE A 18 9.83 8.19 1.71
C PHE A 18 10.29 8.50 0.27
N GLU A 19 9.58 9.38 -0.45
CA GLU A 19 9.96 9.76 -1.82
C GLU A 19 11.30 10.52 -1.87
N ASP A 20 11.55 11.39 -0.89
CA ASP A 20 12.78 12.17 -0.82
C ASP A 20 14.00 11.31 -0.43
N GLY A 21 13.81 10.34 0.47
CA GLY A 21 14.81 9.30 0.78
C GLY A 21 15.13 8.40 -0.42
N PHE A 22 14.16 8.22 -1.32
CA PHE A 22 14.34 7.43 -2.53
C PHE A 22 15.24 8.11 -3.58
N LYS A 23 15.11 9.43 -3.70
CA LYS A 23 15.92 10.29 -4.60
C LYS A 23 17.31 10.57 -4.04
N ALA A 24 17.54 10.32 -2.75
CA ALA A 24 18.84 10.49 -2.14
C ALA A 24 19.87 9.54 -2.80
N PRO A 25 21.04 10.07 -3.22
CA PRO A 25 22.14 9.25 -3.73
C PRO A 25 22.53 8.19 -2.70
N VAL A 26 22.81 6.97 -3.17
CA VAL A 26 23.14 5.80 -2.34
C VAL A 26 24.33 6.10 -1.42
N GLU A 27 25.25 6.94 -1.89
CA GLU A 27 26.48 7.32 -1.19
C GLU A 27 26.21 8.14 0.09
N LYS A 28 25.02 8.73 0.22
CA LYS A 28 24.64 9.56 1.39
C LYS A 28 23.91 8.78 2.48
N LEU A 29 23.61 7.51 2.24
CA LEU A 29 22.84 6.69 3.18
C LEU A 29 23.76 5.94 4.15
N SER A 30 23.37 5.89 5.42
CA SER A 30 24.05 5.07 6.40
C SER A 30 23.86 3.58 6.08
N HIS A 31 24.77 2.73 6.55
CA HIS A 31 24.67 1.28 6.34
C HIS A 31 23.33 0.70 6.84
N LYS A 32 22.83 1.18 7.99
CA LYS A 32 21.53 0.77 8.54
C LYS A 32 20.39 1.10 7.57
N GLN A 33 20.36 2.33 7.05
CA GLN A 33 19.34 2.75 6.07
C GLN A 33 19.42 1.96 4.76
N LEU A 34 20.62 1.55 4.34
CA LEU A 34 20.79 0.71 3.15
C LEU A 34 20.20 -0.69 3.34
N VAL A 35 20.40 -1.30 4.52
CA VAL A 35 19.82 -2.61 4.84
C VAL A 35 18.30 -2.54 4.87
N GLU A 36 17.74 -1.55 5.57
CA GLU A 36 16.29 -1.32 5.62
C GLU A 36 15.70 -1.12 4.21
N ARG A 37 16.40 -0.35 3.36
CA ARG A 37 16.01 -0.12 1.96
C ARG A 37 16.05 -1.41 1.14
N GLU A 38 17.06 -2.25 1.32
CA GLU A 38 17.17 -3.54 0.61
C GLU A 38 16.05 -4.50 1.02
N GLU A 39 15.80 -4.65 2.32
CA GLU A 39 14.74 -5.52 2.85
C GLU A 39 13.37 -5.12 2.32
N MET A 40 13.10 -3.81 2.31
CA MET A 40 11.89 -3.26 1.71
C MET A 40 11.80 -3.58 0.22
N TRP A 41 12.86 -3.38 -0.56
CA TRP A 41 12.85 -3.71 -1.99
C TRP A 41 12.60 -5.19 -2.24
N ARG A 42 13.17 -6.07 -1.41
CA ARG A 42 12.93 -7.51 -1.48
C ARG A 42 11.47 -7.84 -1.19
N ALA A 43 10.85 -7.16 -0.22
CA ALA A 43 9.44 -7.32 0.07
C ALA A 43 8.54 -6.84 -1.08
N LEU A 44 8.76 -5.61 -1.57
CA LEU A 44 8.04 -5.05 -2.72
C LEU A 44 8.19 -5.95 -3.94
N TRP A 45 9.41 -6.39 -4.23
CA TRP A 45 9.68 -7.34 -5.29
C TRP A 45 8.94 -8.65 -5.07
N GLY A 46 8.89 -9.16 -3.84
CA GLY A 46 8.10 -10.33 -3.47
C GLY A 46 6.64 -10.23 -3.88
N TRP A 47 6.03 -9.05 -3.73
CA TRP A 47 4.62 -8.78 -4.02
C TRP A 47 4.28 -8.66 -5.50
N LEU A 48 5.26 -8.33 -6.35
CA LEU A 48 4.99 -8.19 -7.78
C LEU A 48 4.58 -9.53 -8.40
N ASP A 49 3.55 -9.48 -9.24
CA ASP A 49 3.11 -10.63 -10.03
C ASP A 49 4.27 -11.16 -10.92
N PRO A 50 4.40 -12.48 -11.11
CA PRO A 50 5.44 -13.06 -11.97
C PRO A 50 5.49 -12.46 -13.39
N THR A 51 4.34 -12.06 -13.93
CA THR A 51 4.23 -11.39 -15.24
C THR A 51 4.91 -10.03 -15.21
N VAL A 52 4.66 -9.25 -14.16
CA VAL A 52 5.31 -7.94 -13.95
C VAL A 52 6.82 -8.11 -13.84
N LYS A 53 7.27 -9.05 -13.00
CA LYS A 53 8.70 -9.39 -12.83
C LYS A 53 9.36 -9.74 -14.16
N ARG A 54 8.70 -10.56 -14.99
CA ARG A 54 9.19 -10.95 -16.32
C ARG A 54 9.43 -9.74 -17.22
N PHE A 55 8.55 -8.74 -17.20
CA PHE A 55 8.73 -7.54 -18.02
C PHE A 55 9.85 -6.65 -17.46
N LEU A 56 9.90 -6.46 -16.14
CA LEU A 56 10.95 -5.66 -15.50
C LEU A 56 12.35 -6.25 -15.76
N PHE A 57 12.52 -7.57 -15.74
CA PHE A 57 13.79 -8.22 -16.07
C PHE A 57 14.19 -8.11 -17.55
N ARG A 58 13.26 -7.77 -18.44
CA ARG A 58 13.47 -7.76 -19.89
C ARG A 58 13.55 -6.35 -20.48
N ILE A 59 13.54 -5.32 -19.64
CA ILE A 59 13.82 -3.95 -20.10
C ILE A 59 15.17 -3.97 -20.83
N GLY A 60 15.24 -3.33 -21.99
CA GLY A 60 16.39 -3.34 -22.91
C GLY A 60 16.51 -4.58 -23.80
N SER A 61 15.65 -5.59 -23.64
CA SER A 61 15.69 -6.80 -24.48
C SER A 61 14.97 -6.58 -25.81
N GLN A 62 15.43 -7.24 -26.86
CA GLN A 62 14.72 -7.29 -28.15
C GLN A 62 13.42 -8.09 -28.01
N VAL A 63 12.32 -7.50 -28.48
CA VAL A 63 10.98 -8.07 -28.43
C VAL A 63 10.26 -7.89 -29.76
N ARG A 64 9.34 -8.82 -30.06
CA ARG A 64 8.43 -8.72 -31.20
C ARG A 64 7.02 -8.44 -30.69
N PHE A 65 6.48 -7.28 -31.02
CA PHE A 65 5.11 -6.92 -30.72
C PHE A 65 4.20 -7.41 -31.84
N MET A 66 3.30 -8.33 -31.51
CA MET A 66 2.29 -8.83 -32.44
C MET A 66 1.00 -8.06 -32.24
N ARG A 67 0.53 -7.40 -33.29
CA ARG A 67 -0.77 -6.73 -33.32
C ARG A 67 -1.88 -7.76 -33.60
N ARG A 68 -3.15 -7.37 -33.37
CA ARG A 68 -4.33 -8.25 -33.61
C ARG A 68 -4.49 -8.65 -35.08
N ASP A 69 -3.92 -7.89 -36.00
CA ASP A 69 -3.88 -8.17 -37.44
C ASP A 69 -2.73 -9.12 -37.83
N TYR A 70 -2.08 -9.76 -36.84
CA TYR A 70 -0.93 -10.65 -37.00
C TYR A 70 0.32 -9.99 -37.59
N LYS A 71 0.36 -8.65 -37.72
CA LYS A 71 1.57 -7.93 -38.11
C LYS A 71 2.47 -7.75 -36.90
N GLY A 72 3.73 -8.14 -37.06
CA GLY A 72 4.75 -8.06 -36.02
C GLY A 72 5.69 -6.88 -36.24
N THR A 73 5.97 -6.11 -35.19
CA THR A 73 7.05 -5.11 -35.18
C THR A 73 8.13 -5.58 -34.22
N ILE A 74 9.39 -5.57 -34.65
CA ILE A 74 10.54 -5.90 -33.81
C ILE A 74 11.11 -4.60 -33.26
N GLY A 75 11.42 -4.56 -31.97
CA GLY A 75 12.02 -3.42 -31.32
C GLY A 75 12.64 -3.79 -29.97
N GLU A 76 13.09 -2.78 -29.24
CA GLU A 76 13.59 -2.93 -27.87
C GLU A 76 12.45 -2.66 -26.87
N LEU A 77 12.38 -3.45 -25.80
CA LEU A 77 11.47 -3.19 -24.71
C LEU A 77 12.02 -2.04 -23.87
N GLY A 78 11.47 -0.84 -24.03
CA GLY A 78 11.75 0.28 -23.16
C GLY A 78 11.01 0.17 -21.83
N GLU A 79 10.23 1.19 -21.49
CA GLU A 79 9.48 1.24 -20.24
C GLU A 79 8.15 0.48 -20.32
N VAL A 80 7.75 -0.14 -19.21
CA VAL A 80 6.46 -0.82 -19.07
C VAL A 80 5.64 -0.12 -18.00
N LYS A 81 4.46 0.38 -18.39
CA LYS A 81 3.51 1.03 -17.48
C LYS A 81 2.52 -0.01 -16.98
N PHE A 82 2.40 -0.12 -15.67
CA PHE A 82 1.42 -0.97 -15.02
C PHE A 82 0.31 -0.09 -14.43
N ILE A 83 -0.93 -0.52 -14.61
CA ILE A 83 -2.10 0.15 -14.06
C ILE A 83 -2.69 -0.80 -13.01
N PRO A 84 -2.97 -0.33 -11.79
CA PRO A 84 -3.63 -1.15 -10.78
C PRO A 84 -5.01 -1.57 -11.31
N SER A 85 -5.28 -2.87 -11.32
CA SER A 85 -6.59 -3.41 -11.70
C SER A 85 -7.52 -3.54 -10.50
N GLN A 86 -6.98 -3.93 -9.34
CA GLN A 86 -7.71 -4.26 -8.13
C GLN A 86 -6.90 -3.88 -6.88
N ILE A 87 -7.59 -3.65 -5.77
CA ILE A 87 -7.01 -3.46 -4.44
C ILE A 87 -7.57 -4.53 -3.52
N GLU A 88 -6.68 -5.16 -2.75
CA GLU A 88 -7.03 -6.09 -1.69
C GLU A 88 -7.04 -5.37 -0.34
N ILE A 89 -8.17 -5.43 0.37
CA ILE A 89 -8.33 -4.91 1.73
C ILE A 89 -8.53 -6.10 2.66
N ALA A 90 -7.67 -6.21 3.67
CA ALA A 90 -7.81 -7.22 4.71
C ALA A 90 -8.37 -6.59 6.00
N THR A 91 -9.53 -7.05 6.44
CA THR A 91 -10.17 -6.63 7.70
C THR A 91 -10.18 -7.76 8.71
N TYR A 92 -10.14 -7.43 10.00
CA TYR A 92 -10.34 -8.40 11.08
C TYR A 92 -11.67 -8.09 11.74
N GLU A 93 -12.59 -9.05 11.74
CA GLU A 93 -13.91 -8.88 12.33
C GLU A 93 -14.11 -9.86 13.47
N LYS A 94 -14.69 -9.38 14.57
CA LYS A 94 -15.05 -10.22 15.71
C LYS A 94 -16.38 -10.92 15.40
N VAL A 95 -16.36 -12.24 15.30
CA VAL A 95 -17.53 -13.07 14.98
C VAL A 95 -17.81 -14.02 16.14
N TYR A 96 -19.08 -14.15 16.50
CA TYR A 96 -19.53 -15.10 17.51
C TYR A 96 -19.85 -16.45 16.87
N ASN A 97 -19.23 -17.52 17.36
CA ASN A 97 -19.55 -18.88 16.95
C ASN A 97 -20.60 -19.49 17.90
N PRO A 98 -21.83 -19.77 17.43
CA PRO A 98 -22.89 -20.32 18.28
C PRO A 98 -22.66 -21.79 18.67
N SER A 99 -21.81 -22.53 17.96
CA SER A 99 -21.56 -23.96 18.25
C SER A 99 -20.73 -24.18 19.51
N ASP A 100 -19.81 -23.27 19.81
CA ASP A 100 -18.92 -23.36 20.98
C ASP A 100 -19.08 -22.17 21.95
N GLY A 101 -19.90 -21.18 21.59
CA GLY A 101 -20.21 -20.02 22.40
C GLY A 101 -19.06 -19.02 22.53
N LYS A 102 -18.06 -19.04 21.63
CA LYS A 102 -16.86 -18.19 21.70
C LYS A 102 -16.82 -17.12 20.61
N TYR A 103 -16.05 -16.07 20.87
CA TYR A 103 -15.73 -15.04 19.88
C TYR A 103 -14.40 -15.33 19.20
N TYR A 104 -14.39 -15.22 17.88
CA TYR A 104 -13.22 -15.36 17.03
C TYR A 104 -12.93 -14.06 16.30
N TYR A 105 -11.67 -13.78 16.01
CA TYR A 105 -11.30 -12.76 15.04
C TYR A 105 -11.08 -13.43 13.69
N GLU A 106 -11.96 -13.15 12.74
CA GLU A 106 -11.86 -13.66 11.38
C GLU A 106 -11.14 -12.63 10.50
N ARG A 107 -10.11 -13.07 9.79
CA ARG A 107 -9.47 -12.26 8.74
C ARG A 107 -10.29 -12.39 7.46
N LYS A 108 -10.97 -11.32 7.08
CA LYS A 108 -11.68 -11.22 5.80
C LYS A 108 -10.81 -10.47 4.79
N VAL A 109 -10.86 -10.92 3.55
CA VAL A 109 -10.13 -10.31 2.44
C VAL A 109 -11.16 -9.92 1.39
N VAL A 110 -11.26 -8.62 1.14
CA VAL A 110 -12.20 -8.04 0.17
C VAL A 110 -11.38 -7.46 -0.99
N ILE A 111 -11.69 -7.90 -2.21
CA ILE A 111 -11.00 -7.45 -3.41
C ILE A 111 -11.93 -6.49 -4.16
N TYR A 112 -11.50 -5.24 -4.30
CA TYR A 112 -12.23 -4.21 -5.03
C TYR A 112 -11.58 -3.94 -6.38
N PRO A 113 -12.34 -3.92 -7.49
CA PRO A 113 -11.86 -3.33 -8.74
C PRO A 113 -11.40 -1.88 -8.50
N TYR A 114 -10.24 -1.51 -9.02
CA TYR A 114 -9.72 -0.14 -8.86
C TYR A 114 -10.70 0.89 -9.45
N ALA A 115 -11.35 0.54 -10.57
CA ALA A 115 -12.34 1.37 -11.24
C ALA A 115 -13.64 1.59 -10.44
N SER A 116 -13.91 0.80 -9.39
CA SER A 116 -15.11 0.96 -8.54
C SER A 116 -14.84 1.76 -7.27
N LEU A 117 -13.60 2.16 -7.01
CA LEU A 117 -13.25 2.95 -5.84
C LEU A 117 -13.59 4.43 -6.10
N ALA A 118 -14.39 5.03 -5.21
CA ALA A 118 -14.73 6.44 -5.29
C ALA A 118 -13.57 7.33 -4.81
N TRP A 119 -12.96 6.97 -3.68
CA TRP A 119 -11.75 7.57 -3.14
C TRP A 119 -11.04 6.56 -2.22
N ILE A 120 -9.76 6.82 -1.93
CA ILE A 120 -8.98 6.06 -0.94
C ILE A 120 -8.54 7.07 0.11
N GLU A 121 -8.92 6.85 1.36
CA GLU A 121 -8.45 7.63 2.50
C GLU A 121 -7.23 6.97 3.12
N GLU A 122 -6.17 7.75 3.33
CA GLU A 122 -5.01 7.34 4.10
C GLU A 122 -5.23 7.77 5.56
N ILE A 123 -5.37 6.79 6.45
CA ILE A 123 -5.47 7.05 7.89
C ILE A 123 -4.05 7.21 8.43
N ILE A 124 -3.60 8.46 8.58
CA ILE A 124 -2.26 8.80 9.07
C ILE A 124 -2.16 8.50 10.57
N GLU A 125 -3.18 8.88 11.34
CA GLU A 125 -3.25 8.69 12.78
C GLU A 125 -4.64 8.22 13.21
N SER A 126 -4.72 7.49 14.32
CA SER A 126 -5.98 7.05 14.92
C SER A 126 -5.84 7.13 16.43
N THR A 127 -6.61 8.04 17.03
CA THR A 127 -6.64 8.24 18.48
C THR A 127 -7.97 7.68 19.02
N LEU A 128 -8.00 7.25 20.28
CA LEU A 128 -9.26 6.84 20.89
C LEU A 128 -10.18 8.05 20.99
N ALA A 129 -11.47 7.85 20.74
CA ALA A 129 -12.45 8.93 20.74
C ALA A 129 -12.48 9.69 22.09
N GLU A 130 -12.34 8.95 23.20
CA GLU A 130 -12.29 9.49 24.56
C GLU A 130 -11.16 10.50 24.79
N ASP A 131 -10.02 10.36 24.10
CA ASP A 131 -8.88 11.26 24.24
C ASP A 131 -9.03 12.55 23.43
N VAL A 132 -10.01 12.62 22.52
CA VAL A 132 -10.21 13.75 21.59
C VAL A 132 -11.50 14.51 21.93
N GLU A 133 -12.52 13.82 22.44
CA GLU A 133 -13.79 14.43 22.86
C GLU A 133 -13.61 15.46 23.98
N GLU A 134 -12.59 15.31 24.85
CA GLU A 134 -12.24 16.29 25.89
C GLU A 134 -11.85 17.67 25.30
N PHE A 135 -11.28 17.71 24.09
CA PHE A 135 -10.88 18.94 23.37
C PHE A 135 -11.95 19.46 22.40
N ALA A 136 -12.81 18.57 21.90
CA ALA A 136 -13.89 18.95 20.98
C ALA A 136 -14.99 19.77 21.69
N VAL A 137 -15.25 19.50 22.97
CA VAL A 137 -16.24 20.26 23.76
C VAL A 137 -15.78 21.71 24.04
N GLU A 138 -14.46 21.95 24.17
CA GLU A 138 -13.90 23.29 24.39
C GLU A 138 -13.89 24.18 23.14
N SER A 139 -14.11 23.61 21.95
CA SER A 139 -14.02 24.32 20.66
C SER A 139 -15.37 24.59 19.99
N ILE A 140 -16.49 24.22 20.65
CA ILE A 140 -17.83 24.61 20.22
C ILE A 140 -18.06 26.06 20.66
N PRO A 141 -18.31 27.01 19.74
CA PRO A 141 -18.72 28.36 20.11
C PRO A 141 -19.98 28.29 20.98
N GLU A 142 -20.02 29.01 22.11
CA GLU A 142 -21.14 28.97 23.08
C GLU A 142 -22.54 29.20 22.45
N GLU A 143 -22.60 29.74 21.24
CA GLU A 143 -23.83 29.97 20.48
C GLU A 143 -24.53 28.68 19.96
N GLU A 144 -23.83 27.54 19.88
CA GLU A 144 -24.44 26.26 19.43
C GLU A 144 -24.81 25.30 20.59
N LEU A 145 -24.48 25.65 21.84
CA LEU A 145 -24.82 24.84 23.02
C LEU A 145 -26.22 25.16 23.59
N VAL A 146 -26.89 26.18 23.06
CA VAL A 146 -28.24 26.59 23.46
C VAL A 146 -29.17 26.55 22.24
N GLY A 147 -29.43 25.33 21.73
CA GLY A 147 -30.38 25.05 20.65
C GLY A 147 -31.24 23.84 20.98
#